data_AF-A0A2N3BC86-F1
#
_entry.id   AF-A0A2N3BC86-F1
#
_cell.length_a   1.000
_cell.length_b   1.000
_cell.length_c   1.000
_cell.angle_alpha   90.00
_cell.angle_beta   90.00
_cell.angle_gamma   90.00
#
_symmetry.space_group_name_H-M   'P 1'
#
loop_
_entity.id
_entity.type
_entity.pdbx_description
1 polymer ?
#
loop_
_entity_poly.entity_id
_entity_poly.type
_entity_poly.pdbx_seq_one_letter_code
_entity_poly.pdbx_strand_id
1 'polypeptide(L)' 'MSKTAATVQQEFIRQGKSVAQWARENNFPVGAVRAVIYGHNKGNYGQSHLIAVALGLKDSPQ' A
#
# COMPACT_ATOMS: atom_id res chain seq x y z
N MET A 1 9.65 4.63 -11.93
CA MET A 1 10.49 4.29 -10.75
C MET A 1 9.55 3.70 -9.70
N SER A 2 9.42 2.38 -9.63
CA SER A 2 8.47 1.74 -8.70
C SER A 2 8.92 1.98 -7.26
N LYS A 3 8.08 2.63 -6.43
CA LYS A 3 8.37 2.82 -5.01
C LYS A 3 8.53 1.45 -4.35
N THR A 4 9.46 1.31 -3.41
CA THR A 4 9.64 0.06 -2.64
C THR A 4 8.85 0.12 -1.34
N ALA A 5 8.57 -1.04 -0.74
CA ALA A 5 7.87 -1.15 0.54
C ALA A 5 8.48 -0.27 1.65
N ALA A 6 9.80 -0.14 1.65
CA ALA A 6 10.54 0.74 2.56
C ALA A 6 10.15 2.21 2.39
N THR A 7 9.99 2.68 1.14
CA THR A 7 9.54 4.05 0.84
C THR A 7 8.13 4.29 1.38
N VAL A 8 7.23 3.32 1.26
CA VAL A 8 5.86 3.43 1.78
C VAL A 8 5.85 3.55 3.30
N GLN A 9 6.66 2.75 4.00
CA GLN A 9 6.79 2.90 5.46
C GLN A 9 7.34 4.27 5.87
N GLN A 10 8.32 4.80 5.12
CA GLN A 10 8.84 6.15 5.36
C GLN A 10 7.80 7.23 5.09
N GLU A 11 6.93 7.04 4.10
CA GLU A 11 5.82 7.96 3.80
C GLU A 11 4.82 8.01 4.96
N PHE A 12 4.48 6.87 5.52
CA PHE A 12 3.63 6.78 6.72
C PHE A 12 4.24 7.49 7.92
N ILE A 13 5.55 7.28 8.17
CA ILE A 13 6.27 7.98 9.24
C ILE A 13 6.27 9.49 9.01
N ARG A 14 6.53 9.94 7.77
CA ARG A 14 6.50 11.36 7.39
C ARG A 14 5.12 11.99 7.56
N GLN A 15 4.05 11.24 7.28
CA GLN A 15 2.68 11.70 7.46
C GLN A 15 2.18 11.57 8.91
N GLY A 16 2.96 10.96 9.80
CA GLY A 16 2.53 10.67 11.18
C GLY A 16 1.37 9.67 11.26
N LYS A 17 1.17 8.86 10.22
CA LYS A 17 0.07 7.90 10.11
C LYS A 17 0.59 6.48 10.24
N SER A 18 -0.19 5.61 10.88
CA SER A 18 0.11 4.17 10.87
C SER A 18 -0.49 3.49 9.64
N VAL A 19 0.06 2.34 9.24
CA VAL A 19 -0.49 1.50 8.16
C VAL A 19 -1.97 1.19 8.41
N ALA A 20 -2.34 0.94 9.68
CA ALA A 20 -3.72 0.63 10.05
C ALA A 20 -4.66 1.85 9.90
N GLN A 21 -4.15 3.03 10.25
CA GLN A 21 -4.91 4.28 10.10
C GLN A 21 -5.11 4.61 8.63
N TRP A 22 -4.05 4.58 7.83
CA TRP A 22 -4.15 4.79 6.39
C TRP A 22 -5.10 3.78 5.73
N ALA A 23 -5.02 2.50 6.13
CA ALA A 23 -5.91 1.47 5.62
C ALA A 23 -7.39 1.79 5.93
N ARG A 24 -7.70 2.22 7.16
CA ARG A 24 -9.06 2.62 7.55
C ARG A 24 -9.53 3.86 6.77
N GLU A 25 -8.68 4.87 6.63
CA GLU A 25 -9.00 6.08 5.86
C GLU A 25 -9.28 5.77 4.39
N ASN A 26 -8.57 4.81 3.80
CA ASN A 26 -8.74 4.38 2.42
C ASN A 26 -9.75 3.22 2.26
N ASN A 27 -10.49 2.85 3.32
CA ASN A 27 -11.45 1.73 3.32
C ASN A 27 -10.86 0.38 2.89
N PHE A 28 -9.58 0.16 3.15
CA PHE A 28 -8.90 -1.11 2.90
C PHE A 28 -8.72 -1.93 4.19
N PRO A 29 -8.76 -3.27 4.09
CA PRO A 29 -8.44 -4.13 5.22
C PRO A 29 -6.94 -4.04 5.53
N VAL A 30 -6.61 -3.74 6.80
CA VAL A 30 -5.22 -3.57 7.29
C VAL A 30 -4.34 -4.77 6.93
N GLY A 31 -4.89 -5.98 7.01
CA GLY A 31 -4.18 -7.21 6.64
C GLY A 31 -3.77 -7.25 5.17
N ALA A 32 -4.61 -6.77 4.25
CA ALA A 32 -4.28 -6.70 2.84
C ALA A 32 -3.21 -5.63 2.56
N VAL A 33 -3.30 -4.47 3.23
CA VAL A 33 -2.28 -3.41 3.11
C VAL A 33 -0.92 -3.90 3.58
N ARG A 34 -0.87 -4.58 4.74
CA ARG A 34 0.36 -5.22 5.21
C ARG A 34 0.85 -6.30 4.25
N ALA A 35 -0.03 -7.14 3.71
CA ALA A 35 0.36 -8.18 2.77
C ALA A 35 1.00 -7.60 1.50
N VAL A 36 0.53 -6.45 1.01
CA VAL A 36 1.13 -5.74 -0.14
C VAL A 36 2.47 -5.11 0.23
N ILE A 37 2.58 -4.46 1.40
CA ILE A 37 3.83 -3.85 1.87
C ILE A 37 4.91 -4.90 2.10
N TYR A 38 4.61 -6.00 2.79
CA TYR A 38 5.58 -7.07 3.06
C TYR A 38 5.80 -8.00 1.85
N GLY A 39 5.15 -7.75 0.72
CA GLY A 39 5.30 -8.56 -0.49
C GLY A 39 4.67 -9.95 -0.44
N HIS A 40 3.90 -10.26 0.62
CA HIS A 40 3.13 -11.49 0.73
C HIS A 40 2.03 -11.57 -0.35
N ASN A 41 1.55 -10.42 -0.82
CA ASN A 41 0.62 -10.33 -1.93
C ASN A 41 1.18 -9.43 -3.03
N LYS A 42 1.29 -9.97 -4.25
CA LYS A 42 1.88 -9.28 -5.41
C LYS A 42 1.04 -8.12 -5.95
N GLY A 43 -0.23 -7.98 -5.53
CA GLY A 43 -1.07 -6.87 -5.97
C GLY A 43 -1.33 -6.87 -7.48
N ASN A 44 -1.42 -8.06 -8.08
CA ASN A 44 -1.61 -8.19 -9.53
C ASN A 44 -3.05 -7.89 -9.97
N TYR A 45 -4.03 -8.15 -9.09
CA TYR A 45 -5.45 -7.96 -9.37
C TYR A 45 -6.23 -7.70 -8.06
N GLY A 46 -7.48 -7.22 -8.21
CA GLY A 46 -8.42 -7.02 -7.10
C GLY A 46 -8.01 -5.95 -6.09
N GLN A 47 -8.46 -6.09 -4.84
CA GLN A 47 -8.15 -5.11 -3.78
C GLN A 47 -6.65 -4.90 -3.56
N SER A 48 -5.86 -5.96 -3.68
CA SER A 48 -4.40 -5.91 -3.52
C SER A 48 -3.74 -5.02 -4.58
N HIS A 49 -4.29 -5.02 -5.81
CA HIS A 49 -3.86 -4.12 -6.88
C HIS A 49 -4.22 -2.67 -6.57
N LEU A 50 -5.47 -2.41 -6.16
CA LEU A 50 -5.93 -1.08 -5.78
C LEU A 50 -5.09 -0.49 -4.64
N ILE A 51 -4.74 -1.31 -3.65
CA ILE A 51 -3.84 -0.92 -2.57
C ILE A 51 -2.45 -0.59 -3.10
N ALA A 52 -1.88 -1.43 -3.97
CA ALA A 52 -0.54 -1.19 -4.53
C ALA A 52 -0.49 0.12 -5.34
N VAL A 53 -1.56 0.42 -6.08
CA VAL A 53 -1.73 1.69 -6.82
C VAL A 53 -1.89 2.87 -5.86
N ALA A 54 -2.76 2.76 -4.85
CA ALA A 54 -2.99 3.80 -3.86
C ALA A 54 -1.74 4.12 -3.01
N LEU A 55 -0.90 3.13 -2.74
CA LEU A 55 0.41 3.31 -2.09
C LEU A 55 1.49 3.84 -3.03
N GLY A 56 1.22 3.96 -4.32
CA GLY A 56 2.19 4.34 -5.34
C GLY A 56 3.31 3.32 -5.54
N LEU A 57 3.10 2.07 -5.10
CA LEU A 57 4.02 0.95 -5.32
C LEU A 57 3.96 0.45 -6.78
N LYS A 58 2.81 0.65 -7.44
CA LYS A 58 2.59 0.27 -8.82
C LYS A 58 1.96 1.44 -9.58
N ASP A 59 2.37 1.59 -10.83
CA ASP A 59 1.72 2.52 -11.76
C ASP A 59 0.31 1.99 -12.07
N SER A 60 -0.68 2.90 -12.09
CA SER A 60 -2.04 2.53 -12.49
C SER A 60 -1.96 2.04 -13.94
N PRO A 61 -2.49 0.86 -14.29
CA PRO A 61 -2.61 0.52 -15.70
C PRO A 61 -3.53 1.57 -16.34
N GLN A 62 -2.98 2.39 -17.22
CA GLN A 62 -3.74 3.24 -18.12
C GLN A 62 -4.54 2.37 -19.08
#